data_AF-K1SY30-F1
#
_entry.id   AF-K1SY30-F1
#
_cell.length_a   1.000
_cell.length_b   1.000
_cell.length_c   1.000
_cell.angle_alpha   90.00
_cell.angle_beta   90.00
_cell.angle_gamma   90.00
#
_symmetry.space_group_name_H-M   'P 1'
#
loop_
_entity.id
_entity.type
_entity.pdbx_description
1 polymer ?
#
loop_
_entity_poly.entity_id
_entity_poly.type
_entity_poly.pdbx_seq_one_letter_code
_entity_poly.pdbx_strand_id
1 'polypeptide(L)' 'MLYTSTRDNSIRVSAAQAIAQGISEEGGLFVPVELPHFDIEKIASMA' A
#
# COMPACT_ATOMS: atom_id res chain seq x y z
N MET A 1 7.71 3.12 -0.15
CA MET A 1 6.66 2.13 0.12
C MET A 1 6.20 1.54 -1.19
N LEU A 2 6.06 0.22 -1.26
CA LEU A 2 5.61 -0.50 -2.46
C LEU A 2 4.16 -0.96 -2.28
N TYR A 3 3.42 -0.97 -3.37
CA TYR A 3 2.05 -1.44 -3.46
C TYR A 3 1.97 -2.65 -4.39
N THR A 4 1.05 -3.55 -4.07
CA THR A 4 0.71 -4.77 -4.82
C THR A 4 -0.77 -4.77 -5.12
N SER A 5 -1.22 -5.62 -6.02
CA SER A 5 -2.64 -5.81 -6.29
C SER A 5 -3.26 -6.87 -5.36
N THR A 6 -4.55 -6.73 -5.08
CA THR A 6 -5.33 -7.76 -4.38
C THR A 6 -5.54 -9.04 -5.20
N ARG A 7 -5.30 -8.99 -6.51
CA ARG A 7 -5.47 -10.13 -7.42
C ARG A 7 -4.15 -10.74 -7.90
N ASP A 8 -3.10 -9.95 -7.97
CA ASP A 8 -1.73 -10.43 -8.22
C ASP A 8 -0.75 -9.82 -7.21
N ASN A 9 -0.17 -10.70 -6.39
CA ASN A 9 0.80 -10.34 -5.37
C ASN A 9 2.25 -10.18 -5.90
N SER A 10 2.46 -10.48 -7.19
CA SER A 10 3.74 -10.32 -7.88
C SER A 10 3.98 -8.88 -8.31
N ILE A 11 2.89 -8.11 -8.48
CA ILE A 11 2.96 -6.70 -8.87
C ILE A 11 3.61 -5.88 -7.76
N ARG A 12 4.62 -5.10 -8.11
CA ARG A 12 5.23 -4.13 -7.20
C ARG A 12 5.35 -2.78 -7.88
N VAL A 13 4.52 -1.85 -7.44
CA VAL A 13 4.48 -0.48 -7.95
C VAL A 13 4.75 0.53 -6.84
N SER A 14 5.20 1.72 -7.22
CA SER A 14 5.34 2.83 -6.27
C SER A 14 3.98 3.39 -5.87
N ALA A 15 3.92 4.08 -4.73
CA ALA A 15 2.72 4.80 -4.31
C ALA A 15 2.24 5.79 -5.38
N ALA A 16 3.17 6.55 -5.98
CA ALA A 16 2.85 7.52 -7.03
C ALA A 16 2.21 6.85 -8.26
N GLN A 17 2.71 5.68 -8.66
CA GLN A 17 2.16 4.91 -9.76
C GLN A 17 0.77 4.33 -9.41
N ALA A 18 0.61 3.74 -8.23
CA ALA A 18 -0.68 3.22 -7.78
C ALA A 18 -1.76 4.31 -7.74
N ILE A 19 -1.41 5.51 -7.29
CA ILE A 19 -2.33 6.67 -7.25
C ILE A 19 -2.66 7.15 -8.67
N ALA A 20 -1.65 7.30 -9.53
CA ALA A 20 -1.87 7.76 -10.90
C ALA A 20 -2.71 6.76 -11.72
N GLN A 21 -2.54 5.47 -11.48
CA GLN A 21 -3.26 4.40 -12.17
C GLN A 21 -4.66 4.14 -11.58
N GLY A 22 -4.83 4.32 -10.27
CA GLY A 22 -6.08 4.11 -9.54
C GLY A 22 -6.42 2.63 -9.29
N ILE A 23 -6.64 1.85 -10.36
CA ILE A 23 -7.01 0.42 -10.31
C ILE A 23 -5.94 -0.41 -11.03
N SER A 24 -5.60 -1.59 -10.51
CA SER A 24 -4.64 -2.49 -11.16
C SER A 24 -5.16 -2.95 -12.53
N GLU A 25 -4.27 -3.25 -13.47
CA GLU A 25 -4.64 -3.61 -14.87
C GLU A 25 -5.56 -4.83 -14.95
N GLU A 26 -5.46 -5.74 -13.98
CA GLU A 26 -6.30 -6.93 -13.83
C GLU A 26 -7.65 -6.68 -13.11
N GLY A 27 -7.97 -5.41 -12.82
CA GLY A 27 -9.17 -5.00 -12.07
C GLY A 27 -9.08 -5.22 -10.56
N GLY A 28 -7.88 -5.45 -10.03
CA GLY A 28 -7.62 -5.51 -8.58
C GLY A 28 -7.40 -4.12 -7.96
N LEU A 29 -7.33 -4.07 -6.63
CA LEU A 29 -7.04 -2.83 -5.89
C LEU A 29 -5.57 -2.81 -5.44
N PHE A 30 -4.95 -1.64 -5.46
CA PHE A 30 -3.60 -1.49 -4.93
C PHE A 30 -3.62 -1.41 -3.40
N VAL A 31 -2.86 -2.29 -2.76
CA VAL A 31 -2.66 -2.36 -1.31
C VAL A 31 -1.16 -2.33 -0.99
N PRO A 32 -0.74 -1.75 0.13
CA PRO A 32 0.68 -1.75 0.49
C PRO A 32 1.16 -3.17 0.73
N VAL A 33 2.40 -3.45 0.30
CA VAL A 33 3.06 -4.75 0.51
C VAL A 33 3.20 -5.08 2.00
N GLU A 34 3.43 -4.06 2.81
CA GLU A 34 3.60 -4.17 4.26
C GLU A 34 2.82 -3.04 4.92
N LEU A 35 2.09 -3.39 5.99
CA LEU A 35 1.38 -2.40 6.80
C LEU A 35 2.37 -1.71 7.73
N PRO A 36 2.33 -0.37 7.83
CA PRO A 36 3.21 0.35 8.73
C PRO A 36 2.88 -0.02 10.18
N HIS A 37 3.92 -0.35 10.94
CA HIS A 37 3.79 -0.70 12.35
C HIS A 37 4.05 0.53 13.22
N PHE A 38 3.26 0.67 14.28
CA PHE A 38 3.41 1.76 15.25
C PHE A 38 3.32 1.18 16.67
N ASP A 39 4.30 1.53 17.50
CA ASP A 39 4.28 1.20 18.92
C ASP A 39 3.32 2.09 19.70
N ILE A 40 2.87 1.62 20.87
CA ILE A 40 1.92 2.34 21.72
C ILE A 40 2.45 3.73 22.13
N GLU A 41 3.75 3.85 22.38
CA GLU A 41 4.42 5.11 22.74
C GLU A 41 4.40 6.11 21.57
N LYS A 42 4.62 5.60 20.34
CA LYS A 42 4.56 6.39 19.12
C LYS A 42 3.14 6.92 18.91
N ILE A 43 2.13 6.08 19.11
CA ILE A 43 0.72 6.46 19.02
C ILE A 43 0.38 7.52 20.08
N ALA A 44 0.83 7.34 21.34
CA ALA A 44 0.62 8.29 22.42
C ALA A 44 1.22 9.68 22.14
N SER A 45 2.33 9.75 21.38
CA SER A 45 2.96 11.01 20.99
C SER A 45 2.24 11.80 19.89
N MET A 46 1.17 11.25 19.30
CA MET A 46 0.40 11.88 18.21
C MET A 46 -0.86 12.60 18.68
N ALA A 47 -1.16 12.54 19.99
CA ALA A 47 -2.27 13.26 20.64
C ALA A 47 -1.84 14.65 21.12
#